data_AF-A0A292RAS5-F1
#
_entry.id   AF-A0A292RAS5-F1
#
_cell.length_a   1.000
_cell.length_b   1.000
_cell.length_c   1.000
_cell.angle_alpha   90.00
_cell.angle_beta   90.00
_cell.angle_gamma   90.00
#
_symmetry.space_group_name_H-M   'P 1'
#
loop_
_entity.id
_entity.type
_entity.pdbx_description
1 polymer ?
#
loop_
_entity_poly.entity_id
_entity_poly.type
_entity_poly.pdbx_seq_one_letter_code
_entity_poly.pdbx_strand_id
1 'polypeptide(L)'
;MNRQKILEFVSFLGTLVSVISLFLEKGEWGWQKNVLLCSLIIVFGISVYILFIKSDTQTYKTQKEINIFMKQWIKTDGVVKIFSRDLSWVDDEMIGILQSKGSDLYIYVEKKNETVNRIHMINPQMHCFYYEEMGFVPSSRFTVIRANKDDKQIAIAIKEHKGYKEKFKHEIYISRDSLIDKKILGLANDLMNCIECRNKYDKKDSSSK
;
A
#
# COMPACT_ATOMS: atom_id res chain seq x y z
N MET A 1 -6.71 -14.69 1.24
CA MET A 1 -7.01 -14.88 2.68
C MET A 1 -5.87 -15.68 3.31
N ASN A 2 -5.15 -15.10 4.28
CA ASN A 2 -3.95 -15.73 4.86
C ASN A 2 -4.34 -17.02 5.61
N ARG A 3 -3.71 -18.17 5.32
CA ARG A 3 -4.07 -19.49 5.89
C ARG A 3 -4.11 -19.47 7.43
N GLN A 4 -3.26 -18.66 8.04
CA GLN A 4 -3.20 -18.45 9.49
C GLN A 4 -4.47 -17.78 10.04
N LYS A 5 -5.00 -16.76 9.34
CA LYS A 5 -6.27 -16.10 9.72
C LYS A 5 -7.47 -17.06 9.61
N ILE A 6 -7.43 -18.02 8.69
CA ILE A 6 -8.47 -19.06 8.54
C ILE A 6 -8.44 -20.05 9.70
N LEU A 7 -7.24 -20.52 10.08
CA LEU A 7 -7.08 -21.44 11.21
C LEU A 7 -7.47 -20.79 12.55
N GLU A 8 -7.13 -19.51 12.75
CA GLU A 8 -7.57 -18.75 13.92
C GLU A 8 -9.10 -18.59 13.94
N PHE A 9 -9.72 -18.32 12.79
CA PHE A 9 -11.17 -18.22 12.66
C PHE A 9 -11.90 -19.54 12.96
N VAL A 10 -11.39 -20.66 12.44
CA VAL A 10 -11.96 -22.01 12.68
C VAL A 10 -11.81 -22.41 14.15
N SER A 11 -10.66 -22.14 14.76
CA SER A 11 -10.43 -22.36 16.20
C SER A 11 -11.47 -21.62 17.04
N PHE A 12 -11.75 -20.36 16.68
CA PHE A 12 -12.66 -19.49 17.41
C PHE A 12 -14.14 -19.89 17.25
N LEU A 13 -14.53 -20.36 16.06
CA LEU A 13 -15.84 -20.97 15.81
C LEU A 13 -16.08 -22.20 16.68
N GLY A 14 -15.05 -23.05 16.87
CA GLY A 14 -15.13 -24.21 17.75
C GLY A 14 -15.42 -23.81 19.21
N THR A 15 -14.77 -22.76 19.71
CA THR A 15 -15.02 -22.24 21.05
C THR A 15 -16.43 -21.68 21.20
N LEU A 16 -16.95 -20.98 20.19
CA LEU A 16 -18.32 -20.44 20.19
C LEU A 16 -19.37 -21.55 20.22
N VAL A 17 -19.20 -22.60 19.41
CA VAL A 17 -20.12 -23.75 19.40
C VAL A 17 -20.11 -24.47 20.75
N SER A 18 -18.94 -24.61 21.37
CA SER A 18 -18.80 -25.21 22.71
C SER A 18 -19.55 -24.39 23.78
N VAL A 19 -19.36 -23.07 23.78
CA VAL A 19 -20.04 -22.17 24.72
C VAL A 19 -21.55 -22.15 24.49
N ILE A 20 -22.02 -22.08 23.25
CA ILE A 20 -23.46 -22.12 22.91
C ILE A 20 -24.08 -23.46 23.34
N SER A 21 -23.34 -24.57 23.20
CA SER A 21 -23.81 -25.90 23.61
C SER A 21 -24.03 -25.99 25.12
N LEU A 22 -23.15 -25.38 25.93
CA LEU A 22 -23.34 -25.27 27.39
C LEU A 22 -24.61 -24.49 27.76
N PHE A 23 -25.01 -23.51 26.95
CA PHE A 23 -26.25 -22.76 27.17
C PHE A 23 -27.51 -23.50 26.69
N LEU A 24 -27.40 -24.48 25.81
CA LEU A 24 -28.53 -25.31 25.37
C LEU A 24 -28.90 -26.40 26.39
N GLU A 25 -28.03 -26.65 27.37
CA GLU A 25 -28.31 -27.55 28.49
C GLU A 25 -29.44 -26.97 29.35
N LYS A 26 -30.38 -27.85 29.77
CA LYS A 26 -31.64 -27.47 30.40
C LYS A 26 -31.41 -26.93 31.82
N GLY A 27 -31.05 -25.65 31.93
CA GLY A 27 -31.07 -24.87 33.16
C GLY A 27 -32.22 -23.85 33.14
N GLU A 28 -32.88 -23.66 34.28
CA GLU A 28 -33.92 -22.63 34.50
C GLU A 28 -33.33 -21.21 34.56
N TRP A 29 -32.68 -20.80 33.47
CA TRP A 29 -32.16 -19.45 33.31
C TRP A 29 -33.14 -18.69 32.43
N GLY A 30 -33.88 -17.74 33.02
CA GLY A 30 -34.88 -16.92 32.33
C GLY A 30 -34.27 -15.90 31.36
N TRP A 31 -34.75 -14.65 31.39
CA TRP A 31 -34.34 -13.58 30.47
C TRP A 31 -32.81 -13.29 30.46
N GLN A 32 -32.11 -13.63 31.55
CA GLN A 32 -30.66 -13.49 31.69
C GLN A 32 -29.86 -14.28 30.63
N LYS A 33 -30.35 -15.47 30.23
CA LYS A 33 -29.72 -16.28 29.18
C LYS A 33 -29.75 -15.58 27.82
N ASN A 34 -30.85 -14.92 27.50
CA ASN A 34 -31.02 -14.18 26.24
C ASN A 34 -30.11 -12.94 26.20
N VAL A 35 -30.00 -12.20 27.32
CA VAL A 35 -29.11 -11.04 27.42
C VAL A 35 -27.65 -11.45 27.22
N LEU A 36 -27.23 -12.55 27.85
CA LEU A 36 -25.85 -13.04 27.74
C LEU A 36 -25.55 -13.55 26.33
N LEU A 37 -26.47 -14.27 25.69
CA LEU A 37 -26.33 -14.70 24.30
C LEU A 37 -26.20 -13.52 23.33
N CYS A 38 -27.06 -12.50 23.47
CA CYS A 38 -26.97 -11.27 22.69
C CYS A 38 -25.62 -10.56 22.90
N SER A 39 -25.13 -10.51 24.14
CA SER A 39 -23.82 -9.89 24.44
C SER A 39 -22.67 -10.64 23.75
N LEU A 40 -22.69 -11.98 23.73
CA LEU A 40 -21.70 -12.81 23.05
C LEU A 40 -21.71 -12.59 21.53
N ILE A 41 -22.89 -12.46 20.93
CA ILE A 41 -23.03 -12.18 19.49
C ILE A 41 -22.50 -10.79 19.15
N ILE A 42 -22.75 -9.78 19.99
CA ILE A 42 -22.23 -8.41 19.79
C ILE A 42 -20.70 -8.39 19.91
N VAL A 43 -20.14 -9.03 20.95
CA VAL A 43 -18.69 -9.14 21.11
C VAL A 43 -18.07 -9.91 19.95
N PHE A 44 -18.73 -10.96 19.44
CA PHE A 44 -18.33 -11.67 18.25
C PHE A 44 -18.29 -10.76 17.02
N GLY A 45 -19.37 -10.01 16.76
CA GLY A 45 -19.43 -9.05 15.66
C GLY A 45 -18.32 -8.00 15.73
N ILE A 46 -18.04 -7.46 16.92
CA ILE A 46 -16.95 -6.50 17.15
C ILE A 46 -15.58 -7.16 16.94
N SER A 47 -15.35 -8.37 17.44
CA SER A 47 -14.06 -9.07 17.28
C SER A 47 -13.75 -9.40 15.82
N VAL A 48 -14.75 -9.86 15.06
CA VAL A 48 -14.65 -10.09 13.61
C VAL A 48 -14.40 -8.77 12.90
N TYR A 49 -15.13 -7.72 13.24
CA TYR A 49 -14.94 -6.38 12.69
C TYR A 49 -13.50 -5.86 12.90
N ILE A 50 -12.97 -6.00 14.11
CA ILE A 50 -11.59 -5.59 14.44
C ILE A 50 -10.57 -6.44 13.67
N LEU A 51 -10.74 -7.76 13.61
CA LEU A 51 -9.84 -8.65 12.87
C LEU A 51 -9.84 -8.39 11.36
N PHE A 52 -10.98 -7.97 10.80
CA PHE A 52 -11.14 -7.72 9.38
C PHE A 52 -10.70 -6.32 8.96
N ILE A 53 -10.80 -5.33 9.86
CA ILE A 53 -10.48 -3.93 9.55
C ILE A 53 -9.06 -3.54 9.96
N LYS A 54 -8.44 -4.27 10.88
CA LYS A 54 -7.06 -4.00 11.25
C LYS A 54 -6.15 -4.38 10.09
N SER A 55 -5.90 -3.39 9.23
CA SER A 55 -4.93 -3.46 8.15
C SER A 55 -3.57 -3.82 8.73
N ASP A 56 -2.88 -4.75 8.09
CA ASP A 56 -1.48 -5.07 8.38
C ASP A 56 -0.59 -3.91 7.90
N THR A 57 -0.70 -2.77 8.58
CA THR A 57 0.06 -1.56 8.27
C THR A 57 1.39 -1.63 9.00
N GLN A 58 2.48 -1.70 8.24
CA GLN A 58 3.84 -1.57 8.76
C GLN A 58 4.32 -0.13 8.58
N THR A 59 4.92 0.43 9.62
CA THR A 59 5.48 1.79 9.61
C THR A 59 6.96 1.75 9.94
N TYR A 60 7.78 2.27 9.03
CA TYR A 60 9.23 2.40 9.21
C TYR A 60 9.58 3.85 9.53
N LYS A 61 10.48 4.07 10.49
CA LYS A 61 10.82 5.43 10.97
C LYS A 61 12.26 5.83 10.66
N THR A 62 13.15 4.86 10.45
CA THR A 62 14.56 5.15 10.17
C THR A 62 14.86 5.02 8.68
N GLN A 63 15.76 5.87 8.18
CA GLN A 63 16.17 5.82 6.77
C GLN A 63 16.82 4.48 6.42
N LYS A 64 17.56 3.88 7.35
CA LYS A 64 18.21 2.57 7.15
C LYS A 64 17.18 1.46 6.97
N GLU A 65 16.16 1.39 7.82
CA GLU A 65 15.07 0.43 7.68
C GLU A 65 14.31 0.62 6.37
N ILE A 66 14.03 1.88 6.02
CA ILE A 66 13.38 2.26 4.77
C ILE A 66 14.18 1.77 3.57
N ASN A 67 15.48 2.04 3.53
CA ASN A 67 16.34 1.63 2.42
C ASN A 67 16.40 0.10 2.31
N ILE A 68 16.59 -0.60 3.43
CA ILE A 68 16.61 -2.08 3.45
C ILE A 68 15.29 -2.63 2.93
N PHE A 69 14.17 -2.09 3.43
CA PHE A 69 12.84 -2.49 3.02
C PHE A 69 12.64 -2.26 1.51
N MET A 70 12.90 -1.05 1.02
CA MET A 70 12.77 -0.71 -0.40
C MET A 70 13.62 -1.61 -1.30
N LYS A 71 14.84 -1.95 -0.87
CA LYS A 71 15.73 -2.89 -1.58
C LYS A 71 15.12 -4.28 -1.67
N GLN A 72 14.65 -4.82 -0.56
CA GLN A 72 14.00 -6.13 -0.54
C GLN A 72 12.69 -6.13 -1.33
N TRP A 73 11.95 -5.03 -1.24
CA TRP A 73 10.67 -4.86 -1.91
C TRP A 73 10.80 -4.88 -3.43
N ILE A 74 11.71 -4.07 -3.97
CA ILE A 74 11.92 -3.99 -5.40
C ILE A 74 12.59 -5.26 -5.92
N LYS A 75 13.47 -5.93 -5.15
CA LYS A 75 14.05 -7.22 -5.54
C LYS A 75 13.00 -8.32 -5.78
N THR A 76 11.84 -8.25 -5.14
CA THR A 76 10.78 -9.27 -5.28
C THR A 76 10.19 -9.26 -6.68
N ASP A 77 10.00 -10.45 -7.30
CA ASP A 77 9.46 -10.59 -8.65
C ASP A 77 8.10 -9.91 -8.88
N GLY A 78 7.91 -9.40 -10.09
CA GLY A 78 6.72 -8.70 -10.55
C GLY A 78 6.98 -7.28 -11.04
N VAL A 79 5.92 -6.67 -11.57
CA VAL A 79 5.92 -5.32 -12.14
C VAL A 79 6.02 -4.29 -11.03
N VAL A 80 6.99 -3.39 -11.12
CA VAL A 80 7.21 -2.32 -10.14
C VAL A 80 6.93 -0.99 -10.80
N LYS A 81 5.99 -0.24 -10.22
CA LYS A 81 5.68 1.14 -10.62
C LYS A 81 6.16 2.09 -9.52
N ILE A 82 7.04 3.00 -9.88
CA ILE A 82 7.64 4.00 -8.98
C ILE A 82 7.15 5.38 -9.41
N PHE A 83 6.43 6.03 -8.52
CA PHE A 83 6.05 7.43 -8.64
C PHE A 83 6.93 8.24 -7.69
N SER A 84 7.65 9.24 -8.18
CA SER A 84 8.57 10.02 -7.34
C SER A 84 8.81 11.39 -7.93
N ARG A 85 9.09 12.39 -7.09
CA ARG A 85 9.46 13.73 -7.61
C ARG A 85 10.78 13.71 -8.39
N ASP A 86 11.84 13.23 -7.74
CA ASP A 86 13.22 13.37 -8.22
C ASP A 86 14.09 12.10 -8.09
N LEU A 87 13.58 11.04 -7.44
CA LEU A 87 14.35 9.83 -7.13
C LEU A 87 15.61 10.09 -6.29
N SER A 88 15.64 11.18 -5.52
CA SER A 88 16.76 11.55 -4.64
C SER A 88 17.11 10.51 -3.56
N TRP A 89 16.26 9.51 -3.35
CA TRP A 89 16.44 8.42 -2.41
C TRP A 89 17.14 7.18 -3.00
N VAL A 90 17.38 7.15 -4.32
CA VAL A 90 17.99 6.03 -5.03
C VAL A 90 19.52 6.12 -4.91
N ASP A 91 20.14 5.10 -4.31
CA ASP A 91 21.59 4.91 -4.24
C ASP A 91 22.11 3.99 -5.36
N ASP A 92 23.43 3.86 -5.51
CA ASP A 92 24.05 3.04 -6.57
C ASP A 92 23.66 1.57 -6.46
N GLU A 93 23.47 1.04 -5.25
CA GLU A 93 22.98 -0.31 -5.03
C GLU A 93 21.55 -0.48 -5.55
N MET A 94 20.68 0.50 -5.29
CA MET A 94 19.31 0.52 -5.79
C MET A 94 19.25 0.59 -7.31
N ILE A 95 20.16 1.32 -7.96
CA ILE A 95 20.26 1.34 -9.43
C ILE A 95 20.48 -0.08 -9.98
N GLY A 96 21.36 -0.86 -9.36
CA GLY A 96 21.58 -2.27 -9.76
C GLY A 96 20.33 -3.15 -9.58
N ILE A 97 19.52 -2.89 -8.55
CA ILE A 97 18.24 -3.58 -8.32
C ILE A 97 17.20 -3.16 -9.37
N LEU A 98 17.14 -1.87 -9.71
CA LEU A 98 16.25 -1.35 -10.75
C LEU A 98 16.64 -1.87 -12.14
N GLN A 99 17.92 -2.14 -12.37
CA GLN A 99 18.41 -2.76 -13.60
C GLN A 99 17.85 -4.16 -13.80
N SER A 100 17.84 -4.99 -12.75
CA SER A 100 17.40 -6.39 -12.87
C SER A 100 15.91 -6.54 -13.21
N LYS A 101 15.13 -5.44 -13.16
CA LYS A 101 13.72 -5.42 -13.54
C LYS A 101 13.45 -5.35 -15.04
N GLY A 102 14.38 -4.88 -15.86
CA GLY A 102 14.14 -4.76 -17.31
C GLY A 102 12.86 -3.98 -17.62
N SER A 103 12.00 -4.57 -18.46
CA SER A 103 10.69 -4.02 -18.88
C SER A 103 9.60 -4.00 -17.80
N ASP A 104 9.82 -4.67 -16.66
CA ASP A 104 8.85 -4.69 -15.55
C ASP A 104 8.93 -3.43 -14.68
N LEU A 105 9.82 -2.49 -15.01
CA LEU A 105 10.01 -1.24 -14.28
C LEU A 105 9.33 -0.07 -14.99
N TYR A 106 8.44 0.61 -14.25
CA TYR A 106 7.78 1.83 -14.67
C TYR A 106 8.14 2.96 -13.71
N ILE A 107 8.71 4.04 -14.23
CA ILE A 107 9.10 5.22 -13.46
C ILE A 107 8.27 6.41 -13.92
N TYR A 108 7.64 7.09 -12.97
CA TYR A 108 6.91 8.34 -13.15
C TYR A 108 7.62 9.41 -12.32
N VAL A 109 8.21 10.38 -13.00
CA VAL A 109 9.03 11.43 -12.39
C VAL A 109 8.62 12.81 -12.87
N GLU A 110 8.85 13.84 -12.07
CA GLU A 110 8.42 15.19 -12.43
C GLU A 110 9.10 15.63 -13.73
N LYS A 111 10.43 15.65 -13.69
CA LYS A 111 11.27 16.08 -14.81
C LYS A 111 12.48 15.19 -14.97
N LYS A 112 13.13 15.30 -16.13
CA LYS A 112 14.39 14.62 -16.41
C LYS A 112 15.47 15.07 -15.43
N ASN A 113 16.18 14.11 -14.85
CA ASN A 113 17.31 14.37 -13.95
C ASN A 113 18.42 13.35 -14.18
N GLU A 114 19.56 13.58 -13.55
CA GLU A 114 20.75 12.73 -13.71
C GLU A 114 20.50 11.28 -13.27
N THR A 115 19.80 11.08 -12.14
CA THR A 115 19.46 9.75 -11.61
C THR A 115 18.64 8.94 -12.62
N VAL A 116 17.62 9.55 -13.23
CA VAL A 116 16.78 8.91 -14.25
C VAL A 116 17.60 8.55 -15.48
N ASN A 117 18.50 9.42 -15.92
CA ASN A 117 19.39 9.13 -17.05
C ASN A 117 20.32 7.96 -16.76
N ARG A 118 20.90 7.91 -15.56
CA ARG A 118 21.76 6.80 -15.12
C ARG A 118 21.01 5.48 -15.12
N ILE A 119 19.77 5.46 -14.59
CA ILE A 119 18.94 4.26 -14.61
C ILE A 119 18.60 3.86 -16.05
N HIS A 120 18.24 4.82 -16.92
CA HIS A 120 17.90 4.53 -18.32
C HIS A 120 19.09 3.97 -19.12
N MET A 121 20.30 4.48 -18.90
CA MET A 121 21.51 3.96 -19.54
C MET A 121 21.77 2.49 -19.19
N ILE A 122 21.45 2.11 -17.95
CA ILE A 122 21.72 0.78 -17.40
C ILE A 122 20.54 -0.18 -17.65
N ASN A 123 19.32 0.36 -17.73
CA ASN A 123 18.08 -0.36 -18.05
C ASN A 123 17.32 0.35 -19.19
N PRO A 124 17.73 0.13 -20.45
CA PRO A 124 17.09 0.76 -21.61
C PRO A 124 15.66 0.25 -21.86
N GLN A 125 15.28 -0.90 -21.26
CA GLN A 125 13.95 -1.49 -21.41
C GLN A 125 12.93 -0.90 -20.43
N MET A 126 13.34 -0.08 -19.46
CA MET A 126 12.40 0.53 -18.51
C MET A 126 11.46 1.52 -19.19
N HIS A 127 10.25 1.65 -18.65
CA HIS A 127 9.31 2.68 -19.06
C HIS A 127 9.47 3.92 -18.17
N CYS A 128 9.76 5.08 -18.76
CA CYS A 128 9.89 6.34 -18.03
C CYS A 128 8.89 7.38 -18.54
N PHE A 129 8.18 8.04 -17.62
CA PHE A 129 7.19 9.06 -17.90
C PHE A 129 7.48 10.32 -17.09
N TYR A 130 7.40 11.48 -17.76
CA TYR A 130 7.58 12.79 -17.14
C TYR A 130 6.23 13.49 -16.99
N TYR A 131 5.91 13.99 -15.80
CA TYR A 131 4.61 14.63 -15.53
C TYR A 131 4.68 16.15 -15.30
N GLU A 132 5.83 16.79 -15.51
CA GLU A 132 6.04 18.24 -15.40
C GLU A 132 4.97 19.04 -16.16
N GLU A 133 4.66 18.66 -17.39
CA GLU A 133 3.67 19.37 -18.23
C GLU A 133 2.21 19.12 -17.81
N MET A 134 1.97 18.18 -16.90
CA MET A 134 0.62 17.80 -16.46
C MET A 134 0.10 18.68 -15.31
N GLY A 135 0.90 19.63 -14.82
CA GLY A 135 0.55 20.48 -13.67
C GLY A 135 0.29 19.69 -12.38
N PHE A 136 0.82 18.46 -12.31
CA PHE A 136 0.57 17.52 -11.23
C PHE A 136 1.68 17.61 -10.18
N VAL A 137 1.31 17.88 -8.93
CA VAL A 137 2.25 17.88 -7.79
C VAL A 137 1.84 16.77 -6.82
N PRO A 138 2.63 15.70 -6.67
CA PRO A 138 2.29 14.63 -5.73
C PRO A 138 2.30 15.14 -4.29
N SER A 139 1.32 14.67 -3.52
CA SER A 139 1.26 14.88 -2.07
C SER A 139 2.34 14.06 -1.32
N SER A 140 2.74 12.91 -1.87
CA SER A 140 3.83 12.06 -1.35
C SER A 140 5.18 12.39 -2.00
N ARG A 141 6.29 12.12 -1.30
CA ARG A 141 7.63 12.27 -1.88
C ARG A 141 7.88 11.19 -2.94
N PHE A 142 7.44 9.97 -2.63
CA PHE A 142 7.39 8.85 -3.55
C PHE A 142 6.28 7.87 -3.16
N THR A 143 5.85 7.10 -4.14
CA THR A 143 4.94 5.96 -4.01
C THR A 143 5.49 4.82 -4.85
N VAL A 144 5.65 3.63 -4.27
CA VAL A 144 6.07 2.43 -4.99
C VAL A 144 5.00 1.36 -4.91
N ILE A 145 4.58 0.87 -6.07
CA ILE A 145 3.47 -0.07 -6.23
C ILE A 145 4.02 -1.34 -6.86
N ARG A 146 3.76 -2.48 -6.22
CA ARG A 146 3.94 -3.77 -6.88
C ARG A 146 2.64 -4.14 -7.58
N ALA A 147 2.68 -4.11 -8.90
CA ALA A 147 1.61 -4.55 -9.77
C ALA A 147 1.82 -6.02 -10.15
N ASN A 148 0.75 -6.72 -10.49
CA ASN A 148 0.76 -8.10 -11.01
C ASN A 148 0.81 -9.26 -9.99
N LYS A 149 0.36 -9.04 -8.75
CA LYS A 149 -0.02 -10.12 -7.81
C LYS A 149 -1.36 -9.78 -7.13
N ASP A 150 -2.08 -10.80 -6.66
CA ASP A 150 -3.33 -10.62 -5.92
C ASP A 150 -3.15 -9.79 -4.63
N ASP A 151 -1.93 -9.81 -4.07
CA ASP A 151 -1.51 -8.94 -2.97
C ASP A 151 -0.96 -7.61 -3.52
N LYS A 152 -1.87 -6.73 -3.95
CA LYS A 152 -1.51 -5.34 -4.30
C LYS A 152 -0.95 -4.65 -3.06
N GLN A 153 0.35 -4.37 -3.09
CA GLN A 153 1.03 -3.71 -1.99
C GLN A 153 1.59 -2.35 -2.44
N ILE A 154 1.44 -1.35 -1.57
CA ILE A 154 1.80 0.03 -1.84
C ILE A 154 2.70 0.52 -0.71
N ALA A 155 3.85 1.09 -1.04
CA ALA A 155 4.77 1.76 -0.13
C ALA A 155 4.73 3.27 -0.40
N ILE A 156 4.46 4.06 0.64
CA ILE A 156 4.23 5.51 0.52
C ILE A 156 5.15 6.26 1.47
N ALA A 157 5.91 7.25 0.97
CA ALA A 157 6.62 8.19 1.83
C ALA A 157 5.85 9.49 2.03
N ILE A 158 5.42 9.74 3.27
CA ILE A 158 4.73 10.97 3.68
C ILE A 158 5.75 12.02 4.14
N LYS A 159 5.55 13.29 3.76
CA LYS A 159 6.29 14.44 4.31
C LYS A 159 5.56 14.94 5.57
N GLU A 160 6.21 14.90 6.73
CA GLU A 160 5.66 15.51 7.96
C GLU A 160 6.12 16.98 8.06
N HIS A 161 5.17 17.92 8.13
CA HIS A 161 5.47 19.32 8.41
C HIS A 161 5.43 19.56 9.92
N LYS A 162 6.60 19.74 10.56
CA LYS A 162 6.69 20.19 11.97
C LYS A 162 7.28 21.61 12.04
N GLY A 163 6.40 22.62 12.09
CA GLY A 163 6.77 24.02 12.31
C GLY A 163 7.48 24.69 11.12
N TYR A 164 8.22 25.77 11.40
CA TYR A 164 8.92 26.62 10.41
C TYR A 164 10.19 26.00 9.79
N LYS A 165 10.62 24.81 10.22
CA LYS A 165 11.78 24.11 9.64
C LYS A 165 11.30 22.79 9.02
N GLU A 166 11.48 22.67 7.70
CA GLU A 166 11.20 21.42 6.99
C GLU A 166 12.14 20.31 7.48
N LYS A 167 11.68 19.48 8.43
CA LYS A 167 12.35 18.23 8.77
C LYS A 167 11.68 17.09 8.02
N PHE A 168 12.41 16.51 7.07
CA PHE A 168 11.95 15.36 6.30
C PHE A 168 11.96 14.10 7.16
N LYS A 169 10.85 13.80 7.84
CA LYS A 169 10.63 12.46 8.39
C LYS A 169 10.03 11.59 7.30
N HIS A 170 10.76 10.55 6.90
CA HIS A 170 10.26 9.58 5.94
C HIS A 170 9.56 8.49 6.75
N GLU A 171 8.26 8.33 6.55
CA GLU A 171 7.51 7.21 7.07
C GLU A 171 6.96 6.43 5.89
N ILE A 172 7.35 5.15 5.78
CA ILE A 172 6.77 4.24 4.79
C ILE A 172 5.57 3.54 5.41
N TYR A 173 4.41 3.69 4.77
CA TYR A 173 3.21 2.91 5.07
C TYR A 173 3.07 1.81 4.03
N ILE A 174 2.93 0.56 4.50
CA ILE A 174 2.59 -0.57 3.65
C ILE A 174 1.16 -0.98 3.94
N SER A 175 0.29 -1.00 2.93
CA SER A 175 -0.96 -1.77 3.01
C SER A 175 -0.83 -3.07 2.24
N ARG A 176 -1.26 -4.17 2.87
CA ARG A 176 -1.37 -5.50 2.27
C ARG A 176 -2.81 -5.89 1.95
N ASP A 177 -3.77 -5.00 2.21
CA ASP A 177 -5.20 -5.27 2.05
C ASP A 177 -5.91 -4.20 1.23
N SER A 178 -6.99 -4.61 0.56
CA SER A 178 -7.84 -3.76 -0.30
C SER A 178 -8.69 -2.75 0.47
N LEU A 179 -8.70 -2.82 1.80
CA LEU A 179 -9.36 -1.84 2.66
C LEU A 179 -8.47 -0.61 2.80
N ILE A 180 -8.80 0.36 1.95
CA ILE A 180 -8.07 1.59 1.70
C ILE A 180 -8.16 2.49 2.94
N ASP A 181 -7.03 2.66 3.64
CA ASP A 181 -6.84 3.73 4.62
C ASP A 181 -7.09 5.10 3.96
N LYS A 182 -7.66 6.07 4.68
CA LYS A 182 -8.00 7.42 4.17
C LYS A 182 -6.77 8.14 3.58
N LYS A 183 -5.57 7.82 4.08
CA LYS A 183 -4.28 8.29 3.55
C LYS A 183 -3.89 7.62 2.23
N ILE A 184 -4.21 6.33 2.06
CA ILE A 184 -4.00 5.59 0.81
C ILE A 184 -5.03 6.04 -0.24
N LEU A 185 -6.25 6.40 0.18
CA LEU A 185 -7.27 6.99 -0.70
C LEU A 185 -6.81 8.29 -1.34
N GLY A 186 -6.13 9.16 -0.59
CA GLY A 186 -5.54 10.40 -1.13
C GLY A 186 -4.50 10.13 -2.22
N LEU A 187 -3.77 9.02 -2.12
CA LEU A 187 -2.73 8.65 -3.08
C LEU A 187 -3.25 7.82 -4.26
N ALA A 188 -4.30 7.03 -4.04
CA ALA A 188 -5.09 6.45 -5.12
C ALA A 188 -5.73 7.56 -5.96
N ASN A 189 -6.21 8.64 -5.34
CA ASN A 189 -6.69 9.83 -6.06
C ASN A 189 -5.55 10.50 -6.85
N ASP A 190 -4.37 10.66 -6.27
CA ASP A 190 -3.20 11.22 -6.97
C ASP A 190 -2.81 10.39 -8.20
N LEU A 191 -2.78 9.06 -8.07
CA LEU A 191 -2.49 8.15 -9.18
C LEU A 191 -3.61 8.13 -10.24
N MET A 192 -4.87 8.10 -9.81
CA MET A 192 -6.03 8.13 -10.71
C MET A 192 -6.11 9.46 -11.47
N ASN A 193 -5.86 10.57 -10.80
CA ASN A 193 -5.78 11.89 -11.42
C ASN A 193 -4.62 11.96 -12.43
N CYS A 194 -3.47 11.38 -12.11
CA CYS A 194 -2.34 11.30 -13.05
C CYS A 194 -2.69 10.46 -14.31
N ILE A 195 -3.35 9.31 -14.13
CA ILE A 195 -3.82 8.46 -15.24
C ILE A 195 -4.89 9.19 -16.08
N GLU A 196 -5.84 9.88 -15.45
CA GLU A 196 -6.87 10.66 -16.15
C GLU A 196 -6.28 11.82 -16.93
N CYS A 197 -5.32 12.56 -16.34
CA CYS A 197 -4.60 13.64 -17.03
C CYS A 197 -3.87 13.11 -18.26
N ARG A 198 -3.19 11.96 -18.15
CA ARG A 198 -2.52 11.30 -19.27
C ARG A 198 -3.51 10.90 -20.37
N ASN A 199 -4.62 10.25 -20.01
CA ASN A 199 -5.64 9.86 -20.98
C ASN A 199 -6.28 11.06 -21.69
N LYS A 200 -6.41 12.21 -21.01
CA LYS A 200 -6.87 13.47 -21.62
C LYS A 200 -5.83 14.06 -22.56
N TYR A 201 -4.55 14.02 -22.21
CA TYR A 201 -3.45 14.48 -23.06
C TYR A 201 -3.37 13.65 -24.36
N ASP A 202 -3.40 12.31 -24.25
CA ASP A 202 -3.35 11.38 -25.39
C ASP A 202 -4.54 11.58 -26.34
N LYS A 203 -5.74 11.88 -25.80
CA LYS A 203 -6.93 12.23 -26.61
C LYS A 203 -6.81 13.58 -27.31
N LYS A 204 -6.15 14.55 -26.68
CA LYS A 204 -6.00 15.89 -27.25
C LYS A 204 -5.01 15.87 -28.42
N ASP A 205 -3.89 15.15 -28.25
CA ASP A 205 -2.85 14.99 -29.27
C ASP A 205 -3.33 14.21 -30.50
N SER A 206 -4.23 13.24 -30.31
CA SER A 206 -4.89 12.49 -31.40
C SER A 206 -6.02 13.24 -32.11
N SER A 207 -6.56 14.31 -31.51
CA SER A 207 -7.55 15.20 -32.15
C SER A 207 -6.94 16.40 -32.87
N SER A 208 -5.62 16.59 -32.77
CA SER A 208 -4.84 17.64 -33.43
C SER A 208 -4.00 17.15 -34.61
N LYS A 209 -4.20 15.89 -35.04
CA LYS A 209 -3.72 15.32 -36.30
C LYS A 209 -4.89 15.08 -37.24
#